data_AF-A0A7Y4ZEW3-F1
#
_entry.id   AF-A0A7Y4ZEW3-F1
#
_cell.length_a   1.000
_cell.length_b   1.000
_cell.length_c   1.000
_cell.angle_alpha   90.00
_cell.angle_beta   90.00
_cell.angle_gamma   90.00
#
_symmetry.space_group_name_H-M   'P 1'
#
loop_
_entity.id
_entity.type
_entity.pdbx_description
1 polymer ?
#
loop_
_entity_poly.entity_id
_entity_poly.type
_entity_poly.pdbx_seq_one_letter_code
_entity_poly.pdbx_strand_id
1 'polypeptide(L)'
;MKLHLFEHTCAQCGAVFMAPHLPPVYYGTFLLRGDEDELVLLDALESQAYREFSELLRSCPETAGMSDSKRADLLLASFSACDLGAKGGPLRYREPACPHCHTRDVGDVWRSTEPAQHVDWEPVYATFARWSSLEPDEKQREVRTALQELLKRNDDRKH
;
A
#
# COMPACT_ATOMS: atom_id res chain seq x y z
N MET A 1 -16.42 -4.34 9.42
CA MET A 1 -16.48 -4.88 8.03
C MET A 1 -15.94 -6.31 7.97
N LYS A 2 -16.05 -7.03 6.85
CA LYS A 2 -15.50 -8.39 6.70
C LYS A 2 -14.35 -8.42 5.71
N LEU A 3 -13.21 -8.96 6.12
CA LEU A 3 -12.07 -9.22 5.24
C LEU A 3 -12.05 -10.70 4.83
N HIS A 4 -11.70 -10.98 3.59
CA HIS A 4 -11.56 -12.35 3.08
C HIS A 4 -10.17 -12.86 3.43
N LEU A 5 -10.07 -14.06 4.00
CA LEU A 5 -8.79 -14.71 4.21
C LEU A 5 -8.31 -15.35 2.92
N PHE A 6 -7.07 -15.04 2.55
CA PHE A 6 -6.34 -15.71 1.49
C PHE A 6 -5.25 -16.56 2.11
N GLU A 7 -5.03 -17.74 1.55
CA GLU A 7 -3.89 -18.57 1.83
C GLU A 7 -2.71 -18.10 0.98
N HIS A 8 -1.56 -17.87 1.63
CA HIS A 8 -0.30 -17.44 1.04
C HIS A 8 0.77 -18.48 1.32
N THR A 9 1.68 -18.68 0.37
CA THR A 9 2.91 -19.44 0.59
C THR A 9 4.10 -18.48 0.60
N CYS A 10 4.84 -18.47 1.70
CA CYS A 10 6.06 -17.65 1.80
C CYS A 10 7.13 -18.16 0.85
N ALA A 11 7.66 -17.29 -0.02
CA ALA A 11 8.71 -17.65 -0.98
C ALA A 11 10.06 -17.97 -0.30
N GLN A 12 10.32 -17.40 0.89
CA GLN A 12 11.58 -17.60 1.61
C GLN A 12 11.62 -18.88 2.46
N CYS A 13 10.57 -19.15 3.24
CA CYS A 13 10.57 -20.28 4.17
C CYS A 13 9.60 -21.41 3.79
N GLY A 14 8.81 -21.24 2.73
CA GLY A 14 7.82 -22.22 2.26
C GLY A 14 6.61 -22.39 3.18
N ALA A 15 6.54 -21.66 4.30
CA ALA A 15 5.42 -21.76 5.22
C ALA A 15 4.13 -21.23 4.59
N VAL A 16 3.04 -21.95 4.81
CA VAL A 16 1.69 -21.56 4.40
C VAL A 16 1.04 -20.80 5.55
N PHE A 17 0.45 -19.65 5.26
CA PHE A 17 -0.23 -18.82 6.25
C PHE A 17 -1.43 -18.11 5.65
N MET A 18 -2.39 -17.71 6.50
CA MET A 18 -3.56 -16.96 6.09
C MET A 18 -3.39 -15.48 6.42
N ALA A 19 -3.83 -14.62 5.50
CA ALA A 19 -3.83 -13.18 5.73
C ALA A 19 -5.13 -12.56 5.20
N PRO A 20 -5.64 -11.51 5.87
CA PRO A 20 -6.86 -10.85 5.45
C PRO A 20 -6.60 -9.91 4.27
N HIS A 21 -7.53 -9.90 3.31
CA HIS A 21 -7.55 -9.03 2.13
C HIS A 21 -8.91 -8.36 2.00
N LEU A 22 -8.93 -7.20 1.35
CA LEU A 22 -10.18 -6.57 0.96
C LEU A 22 -10.87 -7.40 -0.12
N PRO A 23 -12.15 -7.73 0.06
CA PRO A 23 -12.95 -8.29 -1.02
C PRO A 23 -12.98 -7.38 -2.26
N PRO A 24 -13.08 -7.94 -3.49
CA PRO A 24 -13.09 -7.15 -4.73
C PRO A 24 -14.24 -6.13 -4.87
N VAL A 25 -15.28 -6.24 -4.03
CA VAL A 25 -16.42 -5.30 -4.02
C VAL A 25 -16.04 -3.90 -3.53
N TYR A 26 -14.93 -3.75 -2.81
CA TYR A 26 -14.49 -2.46 -2.26
C TYR A 26 -13.65 -1.66 -3.27
N TYR A 27 -14.29 -1.18 -4.33
CA TYR A 27 -13.63 -0.35 -5.35
C TYR A 27 -13.10 0.97 -4.76
N GLY A 28 -11.89 1.37 -5.17
CA GLY A 28 -11.25 2.60 -4.70
C GLY A 28 -10.82 2.57 -3.22
N THR A 29 -10.95 1.42 -2.55
CA THR A 29 -10.52 1.23 -1.16
C THR A 29 -9.32 0.29 -1.12
N PHE A 30 -8.32 0.64 -0.33
CA PHE A 30 -7.07 -0.12 -0.20
C PHE A 30 -6.81 -0.51 1.25
N LEU A 31 -6.30 -1.72 1.44
CA LEU A 31 -5.84 -2.21 2.73
C LEU A 31 -4.34 -1.94 2.82
N LEU A 32 -3.98 -0.90 3.57
CA LEU A 32 -2.60 -0.58 3.87
C LEU A 32 -2.11 -1.46 5.03
N ARG A 33 -0.84 -1.84 4.97
CA ARG A 33 -0.17 -2.67 5.97
C ARG A 33 1.00 -1.94 6.58
N GLY A 34 0.94 -1.73 7.88
CA GLY A 34 2.03 -1.22 8.72
C GLY A 34 2.96 -2.35 9.16
N ASP A 35 3.73 -2.08 10.20
CA ASP A 35 4.58 -3.07 10.84
C ASP A 35 3.74 -3.95 11.80
N GLU A 36 4.21 -5.16 12.09
CA GLU A 36 3.51 -6.12 12.97
C GLU A 36 2.04 -6.39 12.55
N ASP A 37 1.79 -6.48 11.24
CA ASP A 37 0.47 -6.76 10.66
C ASP A 37 -0.63 -5.74 11.00
N GLU A 38 -0.25 -4.51 11.35
CA GLU A 38 -1.18 -3.39 11.40
C GLU A 38 -1.90 -3.23 10.06
N LEU A 39 -3.23 -3.11 10.11
CA LEU A 39 -4.09 -2.90 8.96
C LEU A 39 -4.79 -1.56 9.07
N VAL A 40 -4.72 -0.78 8.00
CA VAL A 40 -5.37 0.52 7.90
C VAL A 40 -6.09 0.62 6.57
N LEU A 41 -7.30 1.16 6.58
CA LEU A 41 -8.12 1.37 5.41
C LEU A 41 -7.86 2.75 4.81
N LEU A 42 -7.57 2.79 3.51
CA LEU A 42 -7.57 4.00 2.71
C LEU A 42 -8.79 3.97 1.78
N ASP A 43 -9.66 4.96 1.90
CA ASP A 43 -10.63 5.28 0.85
C ASP A 43 -10.04 6.35 -0.07
N ALA A 44 -9.59 5.93 -1.26
CA ALA A 44 -8.94 6.82 -2.21
C ALA A 44 -9.92 7.73 -2.97
N LEU A 45 -11.23 7.44 -2.91
CA LEU A 45 -12.25 8.26 -3.56
C LEU A 45 -12.58 9.49 -2.70
N GLU A 46 -12.61 9.29 -1.38
CA GLU A 46 -12.93 10.35 -0.42
C GLU A 46 -11.69 11.05 0.15
N SER A 47 -10.51 10.43 0.10
CA SER A 47 -9.28 11.00 0.66
C SER A 47 -8.80 12.25 -0.09
N GLN A 48 -8.85 13.40 0.59
CA GLN A 48 -8.26 14.64 0.09
C GLN A 48 -6.74 14.50 -0.11
N ALA A 49 -6.04 13.88 0.84
CA ALA A 49 -4.60 13.65 0.74
C ALA A 49 -4.25 12.85 -0.51
N TYR A 50 -5.04 11.82 -0.84
CA TYR A 50 -4.86 11.01 -2.04
C TYR A 50 -5.03 11.83 -3.33
N ARG A 51 -6.05 12.70 -3.38
CA ARG A 51 -6.26 13.61 -4.52
C ARG A 51 -5.11 14.59 -4.69
N GLU A 52 -4.70 15.27 -3.62
CA GLU A 52 -3.58 16.22 -3.63
C GLU A 52 -2.28 15.55 -4.08
N PHE A 53 -1.97 14.37 -3.54
CA PHE A 53 -0.77 13.63 -3.93
C PHE A 53 -0.83 13.24 -5.42
N SER A 54 -1.98 12.78 -5.90
CA SER A 54 -2.18 12.44 -7.32
C SER A 54 -1.93 13.63 -8.24
N GLU A 55 -2.41 14.81 -7.88
CA GLU A 55 -2.21 16.06 -8.62
C GLU A 55 -0.73 16.48 -8.63
N LEU A 56 -0.08 16.46 -7.47
CA LEU A 56 1.35 16.76 -7.37
C LEU A 56 2.19 15.77 -8.16
N LEU A 57 1.86 14.48 -8.12
CA LEU A 57 2.55 13.44 -8.89
C LEU A 57 2.42 13.70 -10.39
N ARG A 58 1.22 14.04 -10.88
CA ARG A 58 0.98 14.42 -12.30
C ARG A 58 1.73 15.67 -12.73
N SER A 59 2.02 16.58 -11.81
CA SER A 59 2.81 17.78 -12.09
C SER A 59 4.32 17.51 -12.18
N CYS A 60 4.79 16.34 -11.77
CA CYS A 60 6.20 15.99 -11.80
C CYS A 60 6.67 15.69 -13.23
N PRO A 61 7.72 16.37 -13.75
CA PRO A 61 8.26 16.12 -15.09
C PRO A 61 8.63 14.66 -15.34
N GLU A 62 9.07 13.94 -14.31
CA GLU A 62 9.47 12.54 -14.38
C GLU A 62 8.30 11.59 -14.70
N THR A 63 7.05 12.04 -14.49
CA THR A 63 5.85 11.27 -14.85
C THR A 63 5.27 11.65 -16.22
N ALA A 64 5.89 12.62 -16.90
CA ALA A 64 5.47 13.04 -18.22
C ALA A 64 5.58 11.85 -19.21
N GLY A 65 4.51 11.59 -19.94
CA GLY A 65 4.44 10.48 -20.90
C GLY A 65 4.16 9.09 -20.31
N MET A 66 4.05 8.95 -18.99
CA MET A 66 3.57 7.70 -18.38
C MET A 66 2.08 7.48 -18.67
N SER A 67 1.67 6.21 -18.83
CA SER A 67 0.25 5.86 -18.92
C SER A 67 -0.46 6.04 -17.57
N ASP A 68 -1.78 6.16 -17.61
CA ASP A 68 -2.58 6.30 -16.38
C ASP A 68 -2.43 5.11 -15.43
N SER A 69 -2.34 3.88 -15.97
CA SER A 69 -2.08 2.68 -15.17
C SER A 69 -0.73 2.77 -14.44
N LYS A 70 0.35 3.14 -15.14
CA LYS A 70 1.67 3.30 -14.51
C LYS A 70 1.67 4.41 -13.46
N ARG A 71 0.95 5.50 -13.70
CA ARG A 71 0.79 6.58 -12.72
C ARG A 71 -0.02 6.13 -11.50
N ALA A 72 -1.04 5.29 -11.68
CA ALA A 72 -1.81 4.72 -10.59
C ALA A 72 -0.95 3.77 -9.74
N ASP A 73 -0.13 2.93 -10.37
CA ASP A 73 0.82 2.05 -9.66
C ASP A 73 1.84 2.86 -8.86
N LEU A 74 2.39 3.91 -9.46
CA LEU A 74 3.32 4.83 -8.78
C LEU A 74 2.64 5.55 -7.63
N LEU A 75 1.43 6.06 -7.84
CA LEU A 75 0.64 6.71 -6.81
C LEU A 75 0.45 5.78 -5.63
N LEU A 76 -0.05 4.56 -5.84
CA LEU A 76 -0.30 3.62 -4.76
C LEU A 76 0.99 3.20 -4.04
N ALA A 77 2.10 3.05 -4.76
CA ALA A 77 3.38 2.70 -4.18
C ALA A 77 4.01 3.86 -3.37
N SER A 78 3.87 5.10 -3.84
CA SER A 78 4.47 6.30 -3.22
C SER A 78 3.60 6.95 -2.15
N PHE A 79 2.28 6.77 -2.23
CA PHE A 79 1.31 7.37 -1.31
C PHE A 79 1.50 6.90 0.14
N SER A 80 2.15 5.75 0.31
CA SER A 80 2.58 5.21 1.60
C SER A 80 3.47 6.12 2.46
N ALA A 81 4.03 7.20 1.87
CA ALA A 81 4.77 8.22 2.61
C ALA A 81 3.88 9.20 3.40
N CYS A 82 2.57 9.24 3.13
CA CYS A 82 1.68 10.29 3.65
C CYS A 82 1.25 10.09 5.11
N ASP A 83 1.37 8.87 5.65
CA ASP A 83 0.99 8.59 7.03
C ASP A 83 1.86 7.50 7.66
N LEU A 84 1.94 7.55 8.99
CA LEU A 84 2.64 6.56 9.80
C LEU A 84 1.62 5.67 10.49
N GLY A 85 1.95 4.40 10.63
CA GLY A 85 1.23 3.45 11.46
C GLY A 85 1.37 3.80 12.94
N ALA A 86 0.64 3.08 13.80
CA ALA A 86 0.57 3.31 15.23
C ALA A 86 1.93 3.31 15.94
N LYS A 87 2.94 2.63 15.38
CA LYS A 87 4.32 2.58 15.90
C LYS A 87 5.28 3.58 15.25
N GLY A 88 4.78 4.48 14.41
CA GLY A 88 5.61 5.44 13.67
C GLY A 88 6.29 4.87 12.42
N GLY A 89 6.04 3.60 12.06
CA GLY A 89 6.50 3.00 10.79
C GLY A 89 5.60 3.38 9.61
N PRO A 90 6.04 3.20 8.34
CA PRO A 90 5.25 3.59 7.18
C PRO A 90 4.10 2.61 6.88
N LEU A 91 2.91 3.13 6.55
CA LEU A 91 1.78 2.33 6.06
C LEU A 91 1.87 2.13 4.55
N ARG A 92 1.91 0.89 4.06
CA ARG A 92 2.13 0.60 2.63
C ARG A 92 1.05 -0.29 2.04
N TYR A 93 0.66 -0.06 0.79
CA TYR A 93 -0.03 -1.09 0.01
C TYR A 93 1.00 -2.16 -0.38
N ARG A 94 1.00 -3.27 0.36
CA ARG A 94 2.00 -4.34 0.23
C ARG A 94 1.44 -5.69 0.67
N GLU A 95 2.18 -6.73 0.34
CA GLU A 95 1.88 -8.10 0.76
C GLU A 95 1.97 -8.29 2.29
N PRO A 96 1.18 -9.23 2.85
CA PRO A 96 1.24 -9.56 4.28
C PRO A 96 2.61 -10.13 4.65
N ALA A 97 3.02 -9.96 5.91
CA ALA A 97 4.25 -10.55 6.39
C ALA A 97 4.03 -12.03 6.72
N CYS A 98 5.00 -12.87 6.39
CA CYS A 98 5.00 -14.26 6.84
C CYS A 98 5.16 -14.28 8.37
N PRO A 99 4.27 -14.95 9.13
CA PRO A 99 4.36 -14.99 10.58
C PRO A 99 5.55 -15.82 11.09
N HIS A 100 6.22 -16.58 10.21
CA HIS A 100 7.34 -17.45 10.57
C HIS A 100 8.72 -16.82 10.36
N CYS A 101 8.91 -16.05 9.29
CA CYS A 101 10.20 -15.44 8.97
C CYS A 101 10.13 -13.92 8.73
N HIS A 102 8.94 -13.31 8.87
CA HIS A 102 8.67 -11.88 8.76
C HIS A 102 8.96 -11.23 7.40
N THR A 103 9.38 -12.02 6.41
CA THR A 103 9.47 -11.55 5.03
C THR A 103 8.09 -11.26 4.45
N ARG A 104 8.04 -10.38 3.46
CA ARG A 104 6.84 -10.09 2.67
C ARG A 104 6.95 -10.62 1.24
N ASP A 105 7.96 -11.45 1.01
CA ASP A 105 8.10 -12.21 -0.22
C ASP A 105 7.15 -13.41 -0.17
N VAL A 106 5.93 -13.18 -0.66
CA VAL A 106 4.93 -14.22 -0.88
C VAL A 106 5.05 -14.69 -2.32
N GLY A 107 5.08 -16.00 -2.53
CA GLY A 107 5.17 -16.56 -3.89
C GLY A 107 3.90 -16.26 -4.70
N ASP A 108 3.93 -16.58 -6.00
CA ASP A 108 2.84 -16.29 -6.95
C ASP A 108 1.48 -16.97 -6.64
N VAL A 109 1.44 -17.85 -5.63
CA VAL A 109 0.23 -18.61 -5.26
C VAL A 109 -0.40 -17.99 -4.03
N TRP A 110 -1.33 -17.06 -4.27
CA TRP A 110 -2.38 -16.70 -3.32
C TRP A 110 -3.71 -17.31 -3.77
N ARG A 111 -4.43 -17.99 -2.87
CA ARG A 111 -5.76 -18.53 -3.20
C ARG A 111 -6.74 -18.18 -2.12
N SER A 112 -7.97 -17.88 -2.53
CA SER A 112 -9.10 -17.84 -1.60
C SER A 112 -9.12 -19.15 -0.81
N THR A 113 -9.35 -19.06 0.49
CA THR A 113 -9.58 -20.26 1.32
C THR A 113 -10.80 -21.04 0.79
N GLU A 114 -10.76 -22.37 0.86
CA GLU A 114 -11.90 -23.22 0.52
C GLU A 114 -12.31 -24.10 1.72
N PRO A 115 -13.50 -23.89 2.32
CA PRO A 115 -14.51 -22.87 1.97
C PRO A 115 -14.04 -21.44 2.28
N ALA A 116 -14.62 -20.43 1.63
CA ALA A 116 -14.28 -19.03 1.83
C ALA A 116 -14.44 -18.59 3.31
N GLN A 117 -13.33 -18.20 3.93
CA GLN A 117 -13.26 -17.76 5.32
C GLN A 117 -13.18 -16.24 5.40
N HIS A 118 -13.84 -15.68 6.40
CA HIS A 118 -13.88 -14.24 6.62
C HIS A 118 -13.55 -13.93 8.06
N VAL A 119 -12.93 -12.78 8.29
CA VAL A 119 -12.71 -12.22 9.62
C VAL A 119 -13.51 -10.93 9.76
N ASP A 120 -14.28 -10.83 10.84
CA ASP A 120 -14.88 -9.57 11.26
C ASP A 120 -13.76 -8.65 11.74
N TRP A 121 -13.68 -7.47 11.14
CA TRP A 121 -12.64 -6.49 11.42
C TRP A 121 -13.25 -5.11 11.54
N GLU A 122 -12.92 -4.40 12.61
CA GLU A 122 -13.30 -3.00 12.79
C GLU A 122 -12.29 -2.12 12.03
N PRO A 123 -12.72 -1.37 11.00
CA PRO A 123 -11.79 -0.63 10.17
C PRO A 123 -11.16 0.54 10.93
N VAL A 124 -9.83 0.57 10.91
CA VAL A 124 -9.04 1.76 11.28
C VAL A 124 -8.74 2.50 9.99
N TYR A 125 -9.10 3.78 9.90
CA TYR A 125 -8.90 4.59 8.70
C TYR A 125 -7.59 5.36 8.76
N ALA A 126 -6.94 5.51 7.59
CA ALA A 126 -5.76 6.35 7.47
C ALA A 126 -6.15 7.82 7.70
N THR A 127 -5.38 8.53 8.52
CA THR A 127 -5.72 9.89 8.97
C THR A 127 -5.06 10.96 8.11
N PHE A 128 -3.90 10.64 7.55
CA PHE A 128 -3.04 11.57 6.80
C PHE A 128 -2.74 12.84 7.58
N ALA A 129 -2.68 12.76 8.91
CA ALA A 129 -2.47 13.91 9.78
C ALA A 129 -1.10 14.57 9.48
N ARG A 130 -0.05 13.77 9.29
CA ARG A 130 1.28 14.24 8.86
C ARG A 130 1.17 15.00 7.55
N TRP A 131 0.63 14.37 6.50
CA TRP A 131 0.48 15.01 5.19
C TRP A 131 -0.29 16.33 5.26
N SER A 132 -1.37 16.34 6.04
CA SER A 132 -2.23 17.52 6.21
C SER A 132 -1.52 18.68 6.92
N SER A 133 -0.50 18.38 7.73
CA SER A 133 0.32 19.39 8.41
C SER A 133 1.47 19.95 7.58
N LEU A 134 1.75 19.36 6.40
CA LEU A 134 2.83 19.81 5.53
C LEU A 134 2.43 21.05 4.72
N GLU A 135 3.38 21.97 4.58
CA GLU A 135 3.26 23.10 3.67
C GLU A 135 3.33 22.64 2.20
N PRO A 136 2.84 23.44 1.23
CA PRO A 136 2.83 23.06 -0.18
C PRO A 136 4.19 22.62 -0.74
N ASP A 137 5.26 23.34 -0.39
CA ASP A 137 6.63 23.01 -0.81
C ASP A 137 7.12 21.69 -0.19
N GLU A 138 6.70 21.38 1.04
CA GLU A 138 7.02 20.12 1.72
C GLU A 138 6.33 18.94 1.06
N LYS A 139 5.04 19.07 0.76
CA LYS A 139 4.27 18.06 0.01
C LYS A 139 4.92 17.75 -1.33
N GLN A 140 5.37 18.78 -2.05
CA GLN A 140 6.03 18.59 -3.33
C GLN A 140 7.39 17.89 -3.19
N ARG A 141 8.17 18.20 -2.16
CA ARG A 141 9.42 17.47 -1.85
C ARG A 141 9.15 16.00 -1.53
N GLU A 142 8.16 15.70 -0.70
CA GLU A 142 7.79 14.33 -0.34
C GLU A 142 7.41 13.49 -1.55
N VAL A 143 6.55 14.02 -2.43
CA VAL A 143 6.15 13.34 -3.68
C VAL A 143 7.36 13.05 -4.56
N ARG A 144 8.25 14.02 -4.75
CA ARG A 144 9.45 13.84 -5.57
C ARG A 144 10.41 12.82 -4.97
N THR A 145 10.65 12.85 -3.65
CA THR A 145 11.49 11.88 -2.96
C THR A 145 10.92 10.47 -3.15
N ALA A 146 9.62 10.28 -2.90
CA ALA A 146 8.97 8.99 -3.06
C ALA A 146 9.04 8.47 -4.51
N LEU A 147 8.88 9.36 -5.50
CA LEU A 147 9.02 9.02 -6.91
C LEU A 147 10.45 8.58 -7.25
N GLN A 148 11.46 9.31 -6.78
CA GLN A 148 12.87 9.00 -7.03
C GLN A 148 13.28 7.66 -6.41
N GLU A 149 12.80 7.34 -5.20
CA GLU A 149 13.05 6.04 -4.58
C GLU A 149 12.47 4.89 -5.40
N LEU A 150 11.26 5.05 -5.94
CA LEU A 150 10.61 4.03 -6.77
C LEU A 150 11.34 3.83 -8.10
N LEU A 151 11.77 4.92 -8.74
CA LEU A 151 12.52 4.85 -9.99
C LEU A 151 13.84 4.13 -9.81
N LYS A 152 14.60 4.42 -8.74
CA LYS A 152 15.85 3.72 -8.40
C LYS A 152 15.65 2.22 -8.22
N ARG A 153 14.65 1.81 -7.42
CA ARG A 153 14.34 0.39 -7.19
C ARG A 153 13.99 -0.36 -8.48
N ASN A 154 13.37 0.31 -9.45
CA ASN A 154 13.01 -0.32 -10.73
C ASN A 154 14.20 -0.48 -11.68
N ASP A 155 15.23 0.35 -11.57
CA ASP A 155 16.47 0.18 -12.34
C ASP A 155 17.37 -0.92 -11.75
N ASP A 156 17.39 -1.05 -10.41
CA ASP A 156 18.12 -2.12 -9.72
C ASP A 156 17.55 -3.51 -10.01
N ARG A 157 16.23 -3.64 -10.26
CA ARG A 157 15.58 -4.91 -10.61
C ARG A 157 15.79 -5.36 -12.06
N LYS A 158 16.45 -4.55 -12.90
CA LYS A 158 16.78 -4.89 -14.30
C LYS A 158 18.17 -5.52 -14.46
N HIS A 159 18.93 -5.64 -13.37
CA HIS A 159 20.27 -6.24 -13.30
C HIS A 159 20.24 -7.51 -12.45
#